data_AF-A0A3M7MXE3-F1
#
_entry.id   AF-A0A3M7MXE3-F1
#
_cell.length_a   1.000
_cell.length_b   1.000
_cell.length_c   1.000
_cell.angle_alpha   90.00
_cell.angle_beta   90.00
_cell.angle_gamma   90.00
#
_symmetry.space_group_name_H-M   'P 1'
#
loop_
_entity.id
_entity.type
_entity.pdbx_description
1 polymer ?
#
loop_
_entity_poly.entity_id
_entity_poly.type
_entity_poly.pdbx_seq_one_letter_code
_entity_poly.pdbx_strand_id
1 'polypeptide(L)'
;MSKSLYGDRDPHNTKSKHKPISSSTAASFSSNLAALISSAKAKSSETTPSTTATTTTTAKSNKRKSDIFTSHNRNVKARAASDLEQVHKTKSDLDSVPASELHRSRRKMEEKARLYKQMKRGEHLGRSDYTANSLVDFDRKWFESGQRGAGDSGSGSGSGSDGKDDRDSSDDDSDLDNADEPAEWLDEFGRLRKGTRREKERFERQQRIQQAASIAVLEDQTYPQAPANIIYGDTIQHAAFNPDARIAQQMAELAAKRDKSATPPPETHYNASYEIRNRGTGFYAFSGDAQLRKEEMESLAKQRAETERIRKEKERDEEEEESRKKQASAPDNVQGAMSDERSAQTKTQTEKEVDDFLNSLDIPSGPSGG
;
A
#
# COMPACT_ATOMS: atom_id res chain seq x y z
N MET A 1 -31.57 61.00 23.97
CA MET A 1 -31.67 60.05 22.84
C MET A 1 -30.25 59.74 22.37
N SER A 2 -29.62 58.72 22.93
CA SER A 2 -28.24 58.31 22.62
C SER A 2 -28.22 57.41 21.37
N LYS A 3 -27.64 57.89 20.27
CA LYS A 3 -27.40 57.09 19.07
C LYS A 3 -26.13 56.26 19.28
N SER A 4 -26.29 54.94 19.28
CA SER A 4 -25.20 53.96 19.39
C SER A 4 -24.29 54.02 18.16
N LEU A 5 -22.96 54.06 18.39
CA LEU A 5 -21.91 54.23 17.37
C LEU A 5 -21.49 52.92 16.68
N TYR A 6 -22.10 51.79 17.02
CA TYR A 6 -21.87 50.52 16.35
C TYR A 6 -23.21 49.95 15.86
N GLY A 7 -23.27 49.64 14.56
CA GLY A 7 -24.48 49.20 13.88
C GLY A 7 -25.11 47.99 14.57
N ASP A 8 -26.38 48.14 14.95
CA ASP A 8 -27.23 47.04 15.39
C ASP A 8 -27.24 45.97 14.30
N ARG A 9 -26.72 44.79 14.63
CA ARG A 9 -26.79 43.62 13.75
C ARG A 9 -28.19 43.06 13.79
N ASP A 10 -28.81 42.97 12.61
CA ASP A 10 -30.11 42.35 12.39
C ASP A 10 -30.14 40.91 12.97
N PRO A 11 -31.03 40.60 13.92
CA PRO A 11 -31.06 39.30 14.60
C PRO A 11 -31.51 38.16 13.68
N HIS A 12 -31.98 38.46 12.47
CA HIS A 12 -32.37 37.47 11.47
C HIS A 12 -31.20 36.88 10.66
N ASN A 13 -29.99 37.44 10.75
CA ASN A 13 -28.83 37.01 9.94
C ASN A 13 -27.71 36.31 10.73
N THR A 14 -27.88 36.06 12.03
CA THR A 14 -26.94 35.23 12.81
C THR A 14 -27.42 33.79 12.89
N LYS A 15 -27.39 33.05 11.77
CA LYS A 15 -27.57 31.60 11.78
C LYS A 15 -26.27 30.90 12.22
N SER A 16 -25.79 31.22 13.42
CA SER A 16 -24.93 30.29 14.16
C SER A 16 -25.82 29.14 14.63
N LYS A 17 -25.49 27.91 14.23
CA LYS A 17 -26.21 26.68 14.58
C LYS A 17 -26.08 26.38 16.08
N HIS A 18 -26.75 27.14 16.93
CA HIS A 18 -27.02 26.73 18.30
C HIS A 18 -28.47 26.27 18.35
N LYS A 19 -28.68 24.96 18.23
CA LYS A 19 -30.00 24.38 18.49
C LYS A 19 -30.34 24.67 19.95
N PRO A 20 -31.52 25.21 20.30
CA PRO A 20 -31.93 25.27 21.69
C PRO A 20 -31.90 23.84 22.24
N ILE A 21 -31.28 23.67 23.40
CA ILE A 21 -31.15 22.38 24.07
C ILE A 21 -32.58 21.93 24.38
N SER A 22 -33.14 21.10 23.51
CA SER A 22 -34.48 20.58 23.67
C SER A 22 -34.54 19.77 24.96
N SER A 23 -35.63 19.87 25.72
CA SER A 23 -35.86 19.16 26.99
C SER A 23 -35.60 17.65 26.89
N SER A 24 -35.78 17.08 25.70
CA SER A 24 -35.49 15.69 25.37
C SER A 24 -33.99 15.34 25.45
N THR A 25 -33.09 16.26 25.08
CA THR A 25 -31.63 16.04 25.11
C THR A 25 -31.08 16.17 26.53
N ALA A 26 -31.64 17.05 27.36
CA ALA A 26 -31.26 17.17 28.77
C ALA A 26 -31.59 15.89 29.56
N ALA A 27 -32.78 15.30 29.33
CA ALA A 27 -33.18 14.06 29.96
C ALA A 27 -32.28 12.87 29.59
N SER A 28 -31.87 12.76 28.31
CA SER A 28 -30.94 11.72 27.85
C SER A 28 -29.52 11.90 28.37
N PHE A 29 -29.07 13.14 28.60
CA PHE A 29 -27.76 13.39 29.19
C PHE A 29 -27.75 13.07 30.69
N SER A 30 -28.82 13.40 31.43
CA SER A 30 -28.95 13.04 32.84
C SER A 30 -29.04 11.53 33.06
N SER A 31 -29.73 10.78 32.19
CA SER A 31 -29.81 9.32 32.34
C SER A 31 -28.46 8.65 32.09
N ASN A 32 -27.68 9.16 31.11
CA ASN A 32 -26.33 8.68 30.85
C ASN A 32 -25.36 9.03 31.98
N LEU A 33 -25.46 10.21 32.59
CA LEU A 33 -24.63 10.54 33.76
C LEU A 33 -24.99 9.67 34.97
N ALA A 34 -26.27 9.42 35.23
CA ALA A 34 -26.71 8.54 36.31
C ALA A 34 -26.20 7.10 36.12
N ALA A 35 -26.20 6.60 34.88
CA ALA A 35 -25.64 5.29 34.53
C ALA A 35 -24.11 5.24 34.68
N LEU A 36 -23.40 6.31 34.33
CA LEU A 36 -21.95 6.43 34.55
C LEU A 36 -21.60 6.46 36.04
N ILE A 37 -22.34 7.22 36.85
CA ILE A 37 -22.12 7.31 38.30
C ILE A 37 -22.41 5.97 38.98
N SER A 38 -23.48 5.27 38.59
CA SER A 38 -23.77 3.93 39.14
C SER A 38 -22.71 2.90 38.74
N SER A 39 -22.18 2.97 37.51
CA SER A 39 -21.07 2.12 37.07
C SER A 39 -19.75 2.42 37.80
N ALA A 40 -19.47 3.69 38.09
CA ALA A 40 -18.30 4.11 38.85
C ALA A 40 -18.40 3.70 40.33
N LYS A 41 -19.61 3.77 40.92
CA LYS A 41 -19.89 3.31 42.29
C LYS A 41 -19.70 1.80 42.45
N ALA A 42 -20.10 1.01 41.44
CA ALA A 42 -19.88 -0.44 41.44
C ALA A 42 -18.39 -0.80 41.34
N LYS A 43 -17.59 0.01 40.62
CA LYS A 43 -16.16 -0.21 40.42
C LYS A 43 -15.29 0.24 41.59
N SER A 44 -15.77 1.16 42.43
CA SER A 44 -15.07 1.60 43.66
C SER A 44 -15.28 0.69 44.87
N SER A 45 -16.11 -0.36 44.76
CA SER A 45 -16.36 -1.33 45.83
C SER A 45 -15.33 -2.48 45.88
N GLU A 46 -14.38 -2.52 44.94
CA GLU A 46 -13.49 -3.68 44.75
C GLU A 46 -12.02 -3.26 44.69
N THR A 47 -11.53 -2.58 45.73
CA THR A 47 -10.10 -2.31 45.90
C THR A 47 -9.72 -2.12 47.37
N THR A 48 -9.30 -3.18 48.05
CA THR A 48 -8.22 -3.13 49.07
C THR A 48 -7.38 -4.43 49.04
N PRO A 49 -6.04 -4.35 49.19
CA PRO A 49 -5.12 -5.47 49.00
C PRO A 49 -4.60 -6.08 50.33
N SER A 50 -4.37 -7.39 50.38
CA SER A 50 -3.37 -7.98 51.32
C SER A 50 -2.93 -9.39 50.91
N THR A 51 -1.63 -9.50 50.65
CA THR A 51 -0.65 -10.55 51.02
C THR A 51 -1.11 -11.91 51.59
N THR A 52 -0.42 -12.95 51.07
CA THR A 52 0.07 -14.21 51.69
C THR A 52 -0.87 -15.39 51.98
N ALA A 53 -0.36 -16.56 51.53
CA ALA A 53 -0.48 -17.93 52.06
C ALA A 53 -1.71 -18.83 51.72
N THR A 54 -1.39 -19.87 50.94
CA THR A 54 -1.60 -21.31 51.19
C THR A 54 -3.00 -21.89 51.50
N THR A 55 -3.40 -22.83 50.61
CA THR A 55 -4.19 -24.08 50.82
C THR A 55 -5.70 -24.10 51.12
N THR A 56 -6.33 -24.99 50.33
CA THR A 56 -7.50 -25.86 50.60
C THR A 56 -8.93 -25.32 50.53
N THR A 57 -9.61 -25.79 49.47
CA THR A 57 -10.99 -26.31 49.41
C THR A 57 -12.13 -25.49 50.02
N THR A 58 -12.97 -24.91 49.16
CA THR A 58 -14.44 -25.11 49.20
C THR A 58 -15.07 -24.65 47.89
N ALA A 59 -16.02 -25.45 47.40
CA ALA A 59 -16.77 -25.20 46.18
C ALA A 59 -17.61 -23.90 46.27
N LYS A 60 -17.40 -23.00 45.32
CA LYS A 60 -18.40 -21.99 44.91
C LYS A 60 -18.48 -22.01 43.39
N SER A 61 -19.70 -22.07 42.89
CA SER A 61 -20.05 -22.26 41.48
C SER A 61 -19.22 -21.40 40.53
N ASN A 62 -18.50 -22.08 39.63
CA ASN A 62 -17.77 -21.47 38.54
C ASN A 62 -18.74 -20.78 37.58
N LYS A 63 -19.06 -19.51 37.83
CA LYS A 63 -19.39 -18.59 36.74
C LYS A 63 -18.15 -18.55 35.85
N ARG A 64 -18.15 -19.34 34.77
CA ARG A 64 -17.09 -19.36 33.77
C ARG A 64 -16.90 -17.90 33.34
N LYS A 65 -15.76 -17.31 33.73
CA LYS A 65 -15.31 -16.03 33.19
C LYS A 65 -15.37 -16.18 31.68
N SER A 66 -16.00 -15.24 30.98
CA SER A 66 -16.09 -15.29 29.51
C SER A 66 -14.68 -15.35 28.96
N ASP A 67 -14.28 -16.50 28.47
CA ASP A 67 -13.02 -16.71 27.78
C ASP A 67 -12.97 -15.74 26.59
N ILE A 68 -11.80 -15.16 26.30
CA ILE A 68 -11.59 -14.21 25.19
C ILE A 68 -12.02 -14.84 23.85
N PHE A 69 -11.98 -16.17 23.77
CA PHE A 69 -12.44 -16.94 22.61
C PHE A 69 -13.95 -17.27 22.61
N THR A 70 -14.67 -16.95 23.69
CA THR A 70 -16.14 -17.12 23.82
C THR A 70 -16.90 -15.80 23.93
N SER A 71 -16.22 -14.70 24.28
CA SER A 71 -16.80 -13.36 24.29
C SER A 71 -16.99 -12.86 22.86
N HIS A 72 -18.20 -13.01 22.33
CA HIS A 72 -18.56 -12.41 21.05
C HIS A 72 -18.54 -10.89 21.21
N ASN A 73 -17.87 -10.17 20.30
CA ASN A 73 -17.90 -8.71 20.26
C ASN A 73 -19.36 -8.22 20.38
N ARG A 74 -19.64 -7.33 21.35
CA ARG A 74 -21.00 -6.92 21.74
C ARG A 74 -21.86 -6.44 20.56
N ASN A 75 -21.21 -5.95 19.50
CA ASN A 75 -21.87 -5.40 18.31
C ASN A 75 -21.93 -6.39 17.12
N VAL A 76 -21.35 -7.58 17.22
CA VAL A 76 -21.37 -8.58 16.13
C VAL A 76 -22.77 -9.14 15.92
N LYS A 77 -23.53 -9.38 16.99
CA LYS A 77 -24.93 -9.84 16.87
C LYS A 77 -25.84 -8.78 16.25
N ALA A 78 -25.63 -7.50 16.60
CA ALA A 78 -26.39 -6.40 16.01
C ALA A 78 -26.06 -6.23 14.50
N ARG A 79 -24.79 -6.39 14.12
CA ARG A 79 -24.38 -6.37 12.70
C ARG A 79 -24.91 -7.58 11.93
N ALA A 80 -24.85 -8.78 12.52
CA ALA A 80 -25.41 -9.97 11.92
C ALA A 80 -26.94 -9.85 11.75
N ALA A 81 -27.64 -9.24 12.71
CA ALA A 81 -29.07 -8.97 12.59
C ALA A 81 -29.37 -7.96 11.47
N SER A 82 -28.60 -6.87 11.34
CA SER A 82 -28.78 -5.91 10.25
C SER A 82 -28.48 -6.52 8.87
N ASP A 83 -27.53 -7.46 8.79
CA ASP A 83 -27.22 -8.17 7.54
C ASP A 83 -28.34 -9.16 7.16
N LEU A 84 -29.03 -9.75 8.14
CA LEU A 84 -30.22 -10.59 7.89
C LEU A 84 -31.43 -9.77 7.43
N GLU A 85 -31.53 -8.50 7.83
CA GLU A 85 -32.58 -7.57 7.40
C GLU A 85 -32.28 -6.90 6.04
N GLN A 86 -31.12 -7.17 5.44
CA GLN A 86 -30.76 -6.61 4.14
C GLN A 86 -31.55 -7.31 3.02
N VAL A 87 -32.79 -6.85 2.80
CA VAL A 87 -33.61 -7.24 1.65
C VAL A 87 -33.05 -6.55 0.41
N HIS A 88 -32.66 -7.34 -0.59
CA HIS A 88 -32.27 -6.83 -1.91
C HIS A 88 -33.47 -6.12 -2.55
N LYS A 89 -33.41 -4.79 -2.66
CA LYS A 89 -34.41 -4.00 -3.39
C LYS A 89 -34.45 -4.47 -4.84
N THR A 90 -35.60 -4.95 -5.28
CA THR A 90 -35.85 -5.36 -6.67
C THR A 90 -36.23 -4.14 -7.51
N LYS A 91 -36.28 -4.29 -8.84
CA LYS A 91 -36.62 -3.17 -9.75
C LYS A 91 -37.95 -2.48 -9.42
N SER A 92 -38.93 -3.20 -8.85
CA SER A 92 -40.23 -2.65 -8.44
C SER A 92 -40.14 -1.69 -7.24
N ASP A 93 -39.13 -1.83 -6.38
CA ASP A 93 -38.92 -0.95 -5.22
C ASP A 93 -38.28 0.39 -5.62
N LEU A 94 -37.61 0.44 -6.77
CA LEU A 94 -37.02 1.68 -7.31
C LEU A 94 -38.07 2.66 -7.81
N ASP A 95 -39.21 2.16 -8.32
CA ASP A 95 -40.31 3.00 -8.81
C ASP A 95 -41.17 3.58 -7.68
N SER A 96 -41.06 3.04 -6.47
CA SER A 96 -41.82 3.46 -5.28
C SER A 96 -41.08 4.47 -4.38
N VAL A 97 -39.90 4.95 -4.78
CA VAL A 97 -39.10 5.86 -3.92
C VAL A 97 -39.77 7.23 -3.85
N PRO A 98 -40.01 7.79 -2.64
CA PRO A 98 -40.60 9.12 -2.51
C PRO A 98 -39.73 10.19 -3.18
N ALA A 99 -40.36 11.15 -3.85
CA ALA A 99 -39.68 12.19 -4.62
C ALA A 99 -38.62 12.97 -3.79
N SER A 100 -38.84 13.14 -2.49
CA SER A 100 -37.89 13.79 -1.58
C SER A 100 -36.57 13.02 -1.42
N GLU A 101 -36.62 11.69 -1.43
CA GLU A 101 -35.43 10.83 -1.37
C GLU A 101 -34.70 10.80 -2.73
N LEU A 102 -35.45 10.83 -3.83
CA LEU A 102 -34.90 10.99 -5.19
C LEU A 102 -34.16 12.32 -5.34
N HIS A 103 -34.73 13.43 -4.89
CA HIS A 103 -34.04 14.72 -4.91
C HIS A 103 -32.76 14.72 -4.05
N ARG A 104 -32.80 14.06 -2.89
CA ARG A 104 -31.63 13.92 -2.01
C ARG A 104 -30.55 13.05 -2.64
N SER A 105 -30.92 11.96 -3.31
CA SER A 105 -29.97 11.06 -3.99
C SER A 105 -29.34 11.76 -5.19
N ARG A 106 -30.15 12.47 -6.00
CA ARG A 106 -29.69 13.28 -7.13
C ARG A 106 -28.70 14.35 -6.69
N ARG A 107 -29.01 15.12 -5.65
CA ARG A 107 -28.09 16.13 -5.09
C ARG A 107 -26.77 15.51 -4.63
N LYS A 108 -26.80 14.39 -3.93
CA LYS A 108 -25.58 13.68 -3.49
C LYS A 108 -24.77 13.16 -4.67
N MET A 109 -25.43 12.69 -5.73
CA MET A 109 -24.77 12.24 -6.96
C MET A 109 -24.10 13.40 -7.69
N GLU A 110 -24.74 14.56 -7.76
CA GLU A 110 -24.17 15.78 -8.33
C GLU A 110 -22.98 16.29 -7.51
N GLU A 111 -23.07 16.27 -6.17
CA GLU A 111 -21.96 16.59 -5.27
C GLU A 111 -20.77 15.63 -5.45
N LYS A 112 -21.03 14.33 -5.59
CA LYS A 112 -20.00 13.32 -5.87
C LYS A 112 -19.40 13.49 -7.27
N ALA A 113 -20.19 13.82 -8.28
CA ALA A 113 -19.71 14.07 -9.63
C ALA A 113 -18.82 15.32 -9.67
N ARG A 114 -19.20 16.38 -8.94
CA ARG A 114 -18.36 17.57 -8.75
C ARG A 114 -17.06 17.24 -8.05
N LEU A 115 -17.11 16.47 -6.95
CA LEU A 115 -15.92 16.03 -6.24
C LEU A 115 -15.00 15.18 -7.13
N TYR A 116 -15.56 14.27 -7.93
CA TYR A 116 -14.80 13.45 -8.87
C TYR A 116 -14.14 14.29 -9.97
N LYS A 117 -14.85 15.29 -10.51
CA LYS A 117 -14.28 16.26 -11.46
C LYS A 117 -13.15 17.08 -10.82
N GLN A 118 -13.32 17.52 -9.57
CA GLN A 118 -12.29 18.24 -8.81
C GLN A 118 -11.07 17.37 -8.52
N MET A 119 -11.28 16.09 -8.19
CA MET A 119 -10.21 15.11 -8.00
C MET A 119 -9.45 14.86 -9.31
N LYS A 120 -10.17 14.65 -10.41
CA LYS A 120 -9.60 14.46 -11.75
C LYS A 120 -8.84 15.71 -12.25
N ARG A 121 -9.22 16.91 -11.79
CA ARG A 121 -8.58 18.18 -12.15
C ARG A 121 -7.39 18.55 -11.25
N GLY A 122 -7.12 17.80 -10.18
CA GLY A 122 -6.02 18.09 -9.24
C GLY A 122 -6.30 19.25 -8.26
N GLU A 123 -7.46 19.88 -8.32
CA GLU A 123 -7.83 21.04 -7.49
C GLU A 123 -8.12 20.68 -6.01
N HIS A 124 -8.22 19.38 -5.71
CA HIS A 124 -8.37 18.86 -4.35
C HIS A 124 -7.07 18.95 -3.50
N LEU A 125 -5.92 19.25 -4.10
CA LEU A 125 -4.61 19.31 -3.45
C LEU A 125 -4.42 20.50 -2.48
N GLY A 126 -5.30 21.52 -2.52
CA GLY A 126 -5.22 22.69 -1.64
C GLY A 126 -5.96 22.56 -0.30
N ARG A 127 -6.68 21.45 -0.07
CA ARG A 127 -7.53 21.27 1.12
C ARG A 127 -6.94 20.14 1.98
N SER A 128 -6.23 20.54 3.05
CA SER A 128 -5.40 19.69 3.94
C SER A 128 -6.06 18.41 4.46
N ASP A 129 -7.39 18.31 4.43
CA ASP A 129 -8.14 17.18 5.00
C ASP A 129 -8.31 15.99 4.02
N TYR A 130 -8.03 16.20 2.73
CA TYR A 130 -8.32 15.20 1.67
C TYR A 130 -7.12 14.34 1.27
N THR A 131 -5.89 14.85 1.43
CA THR A 131 -4.67 14.13 1.03
C THR A 131 -4.39 12.89 1.89
N ALA A 132 -4.81 12.90 3.17
CA ALA A 132 -4.64 11.76 4.07
C ALA A 132 -5.64 10.61 3.82
N ASN A 133 -6.76 10.87 3.13
CA ASN A 133 -7.85 9.92 2.94
C ASN A 133 -8.04 9.47 1.48
N SER A 134 -7.31 10.04 0.52
CA SER A 134 -7.37 9.63 -0.88
C SER A 134 -6.41 8.46 -1.14
N LEU A 135 -6.92 7.23 -1.11
CA LEU A 135 -6.15 6.02 -1.43
C LEU A 135 -5.81 5.89 -2.92
N VAL A 136 -6.33 6.77 -3.77
CA VAL A 136 -6.10 6.78 -5.21
C VAL A 136 -5.25 7.99 -5.57
N ASP A 137 -4.04 7.73 -6.04
CA ASP A 137 -3.15 8.72 -6.63
C ASP A 137 -3.55 8.93 -8.11
N PHE A 138 -4.34 9.98 -8.35
CA PHE A 138 -4.83 10.31 -9.69
C PHE A 138 -3.72 10.82 -10.61
N ASP A 139 -2.65 11.41 -10.06
CA ASP A 139 -1.53 11.93 -10.83
C ASP A 139 -0.69 10.77 -11.38
N ARG A 140 -0.42 9.75 -10.56
CA ARG A 140 0.20 8.49 -11.02
C ARG A 140 -0.66 7.75 -12.04
N LYS A 141 -1.98 7.68 -11.83
CA LYS A 141 -2.91 7.01 -12.75
C LYS A 141 -3.02 7.76 -14.09
N TRP A 142 -2.97 9.09 -14.07
CA TRP A 142 -2.93 9.92 -15.27
C TRP A 142 -1.65 9.64 -16.06
N PHE A 143 -0.49 9.64 -15.38
CA PHE A 143 0.80 9.33 -16.00
C PHE A 143 0.85 7.91 -16.60
N GLU A 144 0.37 6.90 -15.87
CA GLU A 144 0.32 5.51 -16.33
C GLU A 144 -0.66 5.32 -17.50
N SER A 145 -1.78 6.04 -17.52
CA SER A 145 -2.72 6.03 -18.65
C SER A 145 -2.17 6.76 -19.89
N GLY A 146 -1.39 7.83 -19.71
CA GLY A 146 -0.74 8.57 -20.79
C GLY A 146 0.45 7.82 -21.40
N GLN A 147 1.24 7.11 -20.57
CA GLN A 147 2.33 6.24 -21.05
C GLN A 147 1.83 5.06 -21.89
N ARG A 148 0.66 4.50 -21.54
CA ARG A 148 0.02 3.45 -22.33
C ARG A 148 -0.46 3.90 -23.71
N GLY A 149 -0.53 5.21 -23.98
CA GLY A 149 -0.90 5.78 -25.28
C GLY A 149 0.27 6.11 -26.22
N ALA A 150 1.53 6.03 -25.76
CA ALA A 150 2.68 6.57 -26.49
C ALA A 150 3.75 5.55 -26.92
N GLY A 151 3.60 4.25 -26.65
CA GLY A 151 4.73 3.32 -26.86
C GLY A 151 4.47 1.83 -26.95
N ASP A 152 3.28 1.35 -27.31
CA ASP A 152 3.11 -0.10 -27.56
C ASP A 152 2.03 -0.40 -28.61
N SER A 153 2.46 -0.60 -29.85
CA SER A 153 1.67 -1.25 -30.89
C SER A 153 1.85 -2.76 -30.76
N GLY A 154 1.02 -3.43 -29.97
CA GLY A 154 1.18 -4.88 -29.82
C GLY A 154 0.21 -5.60 -28.89
N SER A 155 -1.03 -5.80 -29.33
CA SER A 155 -1.93 -6.89 -28.89
C SER A 155 -2.53 -6.80 -27.47
N GLY A 156 -3.87 -6.66 -27.39
CA GLY A 156 -4.61 -6.97 -26.17
C GLY A 156 -5.89 -6.16 -25.97
N SER A 157 -6.99 -6.65 -26.53
CA SER A 157 -8.38 -6.19 -26.39
C SER A 157 -8.79 -5.71 -24.99
N GLY A 158 -9.52 -4.58 -24.91
CA GLY A 158 -10.09 -4.10 -23.66
C GLY A 158 -10.83 -2.77 -23.71
N SER A 159 -11.85 -2.66 -24.57
CA SER A 159 -13.10 -1.89 -24.38
C SER A 159 -13.06 -0.50 -23.71
N GLY A 160 -13.36 0.52 -24.54
CA GLY A 160 -14.27 1.61 -24.15
C GLY A 160 -13.65 2.90 -23.62
N SER A 161 -13.46 3.88 -24.50
CA SER A 161 -13.71 5.29 -24.16
C SER A 161 -13.73 6.13 -25.42
N ASP A 162 -14.95 6.42 -25.90
CA ASP A 162 -15.25 7.62 -26.67
C ASP A 162 -14.55 8.83 -26.01
N GLY A 163 -13.49 9.32 -26.65
CA GLY A 163 -13.01 10.68 -26.48
C GLY A 163 -13.97 11.63 -27.19
N LYS A 164 -15.23 11.68 -26.74
CA LYS A 164 -16.10 12.82 -27.02
C LYS A 164 -15.59 13.92 -26.11
N ASP A 165 -14.68 14.73 -26.67
CA ASP A 165 -14.49 16.09 -26.21
C ASP A 165 -15.88 16.73 -26.18
N ASP A 166 -16.41 16.92 -24.97
CA ASP A 166 -17.54 17.80 -24.69
C ASP A 166 -17.13 19.21 -25.12
N ARG A 167 -17.26 19.47 -26.42
CA ARG A 167 -17.41 20.80 -26.99
C ARG A 167 -18.79 21.30 -26.63
N ASP A 168 -19.00 21.58 -25.35
CA ASP A 168 -20.08 22.46 -24.93
C ASP A 168 -19.62 23.90 -25.20
N SER A 169 -19.69 24.27 -26.48
CA SER A 169 -19.67 25.65 -26.93
C SER A 169 -20.91 25.74 -27.81
N SER A 170 -22.04 26.07 -27.19
CA SER A 170 -23.18 26.60 -27.92
C SER A 170 -22.75 27.92 -28.56
N ASP A 171 -22.19 27.86 -29.75
CA ASP A 171 -22.02 29.01 -30.61
C ASP A 171 -22.18 28.54 -32.05
N ASP A 172 -23.36 28.86 -32.57
CA ASP A 172 -23.66 29.11 -33.97
C ASP A 172 -22.90 28.27 -35.03
N ASP A 173 -23.49 27.15 -35.43
CA ASP A 173 -23.03 26.28 -36.52
C ASP A 173 -23.18 26.93 -37.92
N SER A 174 -23.54 28.22 -38.01
CA SER A 174 -23.69 28.97 -39.28
C SER A 174 -22.36 29.44 -39.88
N ASP A 175 -21.27 29.46 -39.11
CA ASP A 175 -20.01 30.13 -39.49
C ASP A 175 -18.89 29.17 -39.91
N LEU A 176 -19.19 27.87 -40.09
CA LEU A 176 -18.20 26.87 -40.53
C LEU A 176 -17.68 27.11 -41.96
N ASP A 177 -18.47 27.75 -42.82
CA ASP A 177 -18.10 27.98 -44.22
C ASP A 177 -17.02 29.08 -44.39
N ASN A 178 -16.86 29.96 -43.41
CA ASN A 178 -15.87 31.06 -43.43
C ASN A 178 -14.71 30.86 -42.45
N ALA A 179 -14.59 29.67 -41.85
CA ALA A 179 -13.61 29.39 -40.79
C ALA A 179 -12.15 29.50 -41.27
N ASP A 180 -11.92 29.28 -42.57
CA ASP A 180 -10.59 29.30 -43.22
C ASP A 180 -10.25 30.64 -43.89
N GLU A 181 -11.11 31.65 -43.76
CA GLU A 181 -10.84 32.99 -44.32
C GLU A 181 -9.60 33.61 -43.64
N PRO A 182 -8.65 34.19 -44.41
CA PRO A 182 -7.48 34.83 -43.83
C PRO A 182 -7.89 36.07 -43.04
N ALA A 183 -7.60 36.07 -41.74
CA ALA A 183 -7.84 37.17 -40.81
C ALA A 183 -6.53 37.67 -40.21
N GLU A 184 -6.47 38.98 -39.97
CA GLU A 184 -5.35 39.63 -39.29
C GLU A 184 -5.80 40.06 -37.88
N TRP A 185 -4.95 39.83 -36.89
CA TRP A 185 -5.17 40.26 -35.50
C TRP A 185 -3.87 40.73 -34.83
N LEU A 186 -4.00 41.54 -33.79
CA LEU A 186 -2.88 42.01 -32.99
C LEU A 186 -2.57 41.00 -31.88
N ASP A 187 -1.32 40.54 -31.84
CA ASP A 187 -0.76 39.72 -30.78
C ASP A 187 -0.60 40.52 -29.47
N GLU A 188 -0.40 39.84 -28.35
CA GLU A 188 -0.20 40.42 -27.02
C GLU A 188 1.01 41.39 -27.00
N PHE A 189 1.96 41.20 -27.90
CA PHE A 189 3.14 42.04 -28.10
C PHE A 189 2.94 43.18 -29.11
N GLY A 190 1.70 43.45 -29.54
CA GLY A 190 1.36 44.49 -30.50
C GLY A 190 1.81 44.20 -31.95
N ARG A 191 2.17 42.95 -32.26
CA ARG A 191 2.55 42.51 -33.61
C ARG A 191 1.32 42.08 -34.40
N LEU A 192 1.24 42.47 -35.67
CA LEU A 192 0.19 41.99 -36.58
C LEU A 192 0.47 40.53 -36.98
N ARG A 193 -0.37 39.60 -36.53
CA ARG A 193 -0.38 38.20 -36.97
C ARG A 193 -1.44 38.01 -38.05
N LYS A 194 -1.12 37.18 -39.04
CA LYS A 194 -2.06 36.73 -40.08
C LYS A 194 -2.30 35.24 -39.90
N GLY A 195 -3.54 34.80 -39.96
CA GLY A 195 -3.91 33.38 -39.87
C GLY A 195 -5.37 33.20 -40.25
N THR A 196 -6.00 32.09 -39.87
CA THR A 196 -7.42 31.88 -40.20
C THR A 196 -8.34 32.61 -39.22
N ARG A 197 -9.56 32.92 -39.65
CA ARG A 197 -10.60 33.49 -38.79
C ARG A 197 -10.86 32.64 -37.55
N ARG A 198 -10.77 31.31 -37.68
CA ARG A 198 -10.83 30.37 -36.57
C ARG A 198 -9.68 30.53 -35.57
N GLU A 199 -8.47 30.78 -36.06
CA GLU A 199 -7.30 31.01 -35.20
C GLU A 199 -7.42 32.35 -34.46
N LYS A 200 -7.94 33.39 -35.13
CA LYS A 200 -8.27 34.67 -34.52
C LYS A 200 -9.27 34.53 -33.38
N GLU A 201 -10.38 33.82 -33.60
CA GLU A 201 -11.41 33.63 -32.57
C GLU A 201 -10.88 32.84 -31.37
N ARG A 202 -10.05 31.81 -31.60
CA ARG A 202 -9.35 31.09 -30.52
C ARG A 202 -8.46 32.02 -29.71
N PHE A 203 -7.73 32.90 -30.37
CA PHE A 203 -6.85 33.87 -29.72
C PHE A 203 -7.65 34.88 -28.89
N GLU A 204 -8.75 35.42 -29.43
CA GLU A 204 -9.65 36.32 -28.70
C GLU A 204 -10.30 35.64 -27.49
N ARG A 205 -10.69 34.37 -27.63
CA ARG A 205 -11.21 33.56 -26.52
C ARG A 205 -10.17 33.39 -25.42
N GLN A 206 -8.92 33.10 -25.78
CA GLN A 206 -7.82 33.00 -24.81
C GLN A 206 -7.57 34.33 -24.10
N GLN A 207 -7.58 35.45 -24.82
CA GLN A 207 -7.46 36.77 -24.19
C GLN A 207 -8.60 37.04 -23.19
N ARG A 208 -9.85 36.75 -23.56
CA ARG A 208 -11.00 36.91 -22.63
C ARG A 208 -10.84 36.06 -21.37
N ILE A 209 -10.35 34.83 -21.49
CA ILE A 209 -10.10 33.95 -20.34
C ILE A 209 -8.98 34.53 -19.46
N GLN A 210 -7.87 35.00 -20.04
CA GLN A 210 -6.78 35.63 -19.30
C GLN A 210 -7.25 36.89 -18.56
N GLN A 211 -8.03 37.75 -19.22
CA GLN A 211 -8.60 38.94 -18.61
C GLN A 211 -9.57 38.59 -17.48
N ALA A 212 -10.49 37.65 -17.70
CA ALA A 212 -11.42 37.18 -16.67
C ALA A 212 -10.68 36.55 -15.48
N ALA A 213 -9.61 35.79 -15.71
CA ALA A 213 -8.76 35.24 -14.66
C ALA A 213 -8.05 36.35 -13.87
N SER A 214 -7.56 37.39 -14.56
CA SER A 214 -6.92 38.54 -13.89
C SER A 214 -7.91 39.31 -13.01
N ILE A 215 -9.15 39.49 -13.47
CA ILE A 215 -10.22 40.15 -12.72
C ILE A 215 -10.63 39.29 -11.52
N ALA A 216 -10.81 37.98 -11.71
CA ALA A 216 -11.12 37.07 -10.61
C ALA A 216 -10.02 37.05 -9.54
N VAL A 217 -8.74 37.12 -9.93
CA VAL A 217 -7.62 37.25 -8.98
C VAL A 217 -7.64 38.58 -8.23
N LEU A 218 -8.16 39.66 -8.83
CA LEU A 218 -8.35 40.95 -8.14
C LEU A 218 -9.57 40.93 -7.20
N GLU A 219 -10.65 40.24 -7.58
CA GLU A 219 -11.87 40.09 -6.77
C GLU A 219 -11.66 39.13 -5.59
N ASP A 220 -10.89 38.07 -5.77
CA ASP A 220 -10.54 37.07 -4.75
C ASP A 220 -9.46 37.57 -3.76
N GLN A 221 -8.91 38.79 -3.96
CA GLN A 221 -8.09 39.46 -2.96
C GLN A 221 -8.97 39.87 -1.76
N THR A 222 -9.19 38.90 -0.88
CA THR A 222 -9.85 39.03 0.43
C THR A 222 -9.10 39.91 1.43
N TYR A 223 -7.99 40.52 1.03
CA TYR A 223 -7.20 41.42 1.87
C TYR A 223 -7.51 42.88 1.51
N PRO A 224 -7.68 43.77 2.51
CA PRO A 224 -7.85 45.19 2.23
C PRO A 224 -6.62 45.73 1.48
N GLN A 225 -6.86 46.55 0.46
CA GLN A 225 -5.79 47.26 -0.25
C GLN A 225 -4.98 48.07 0.78
N ALA A 226 -3.64 48.00 0.66
CA ALA A 226 -2.76 48.73 1.57
C ALA A 226 -3.12 50.23 1.55
N PRO A 227 -3.16 50.90 2.72
CA PRO A 227 -3.53 52.30 2.77
C PRO A 227 -2.55 53.14 1.95
N ALA A 228 -3.08 53.98 1.05
CA ALA A 228 -2.27 54.83 0.16
C ALA A 228 -1.37 55.81 0.93
N ASN A 229 -1.82 56.23 2.12
CA ASN A 229 -1.10 57.14 2.99
C ASN A 229 -0.72 56.42 4.28
N ILE A 230 0.52 55.93 4.36
CA ILE A 230 1.09 55.39 5.59
C ILE A 230 1.58 56.57 6.43
N ILE A 231 1.10 56.70 7.66
CA ILE A 231 1.61 57.69 8.60
C ILE A 231 2.96 57.18 9.12
N TYR A 232 4.05 57.78 8.66
CA TYR A 232 5.38 57.52 9.19
C TYR A 232 5.55 58.31 10.50
N GLY A 233 5.72 57.59 11.61
CA GLY A 233 6.23 58.20 12.84
C GLY A 233 7.74 58.46 12.74
N ASP A 234 8.25 59.39 13.55
CA ASP A 234 9.67 59.80 13.57
C ASP A 234 10.63 58.63 13.90
N THR A 235 10.11 57.57 14.53
CA THR A 235 10.81 56.30 14.74
C THR A 235 9.97 55.13 14.23
N ILE A 236 10.48 54.39 13.25
CA ILE A 236 9.86 53.14 12.79
C ILE A 236 10.10 52.06 13.84
N GLN A 237 9.05 51.64 14.56
CA GLN A 237 9.11 50.54 15.52
C GLN A 237 9.19 49.18 14.82
N HIS A 238 10.28 48.91 14.10
CA HIS A 238 10.49 47.66 13.36
C HIS A 238 10.59 46.42 14.27
N ALA A 239 10.96 46.60 15.54
CA ALA A 239 11.12 45.49 16.49
C ALA A 239 9.82 45.05 17.19
N ALA A 240 8.74 45.83 17.09
CA ALA A 240 7.47 45.52 17.76
C ALA A 240 6.69 44.38 17.07
N PHE A 241 6.94 44.16 15.78
CA PHE A 241 6.28 43.13 14.98
C PHE A 241 7.32 42.25 14.28
N ASN A 242 7.78 41.22 14.98
CA ASN A 242 8.62 40.17 14.39
C ASN A 242 7.73 38.94 14.09
N PRO A 243 7.22 38.78 12.85
CA PRO A 243 6.40 37.62 12.48
C PRO A 243 7.16 36.30 12.68
N ASP A 244 8.49 36.35 12.57
CA ASP A 244 9.39 35.21 12.67
C ASP A 244 9.61 34.72 14.10
N ALA A 245 9.25 35.50 15.12
CA ALA A 245 9.46 35.13 16.51
C ALA A 245 8.69 33.83 16.87
N ARG A 246 7.48 33.67 16.33
CA ARG A 246 6.68 32.44 16.52
C ARG A 246 7.29 31.25 15.79
N ILE A 247 7.80 31.47 14.59
CA ILE A 247 8.46 30.43 13.79
C ILE A 247 9.74 29.96 14.49
N ALA A 248 10.55 30.90 15.00
CA ALA A 248 11.75 30.59 15.76
C ALA A 248 11.45 29.77 17.03
N GLN A 249 10.38 30.10 17.76
CA GLN A 249 9.94 29.32 18.93
C GLN A 249 9.54 27.90 18.55
N GLN A 250 8.74 27.73 17.49
CA GLN A 250 8.32 26.41 17.01
C GLN A 250 9.50 25.56 16.55
N MET A 251 10.46 26.16 15.83
CA MET A 251 11.68 25.48 15.41
C MET A 251 12.55 25.06 16.60
N ALA A 252 12.64 25.89 17.63
CA ALA A 252 13.34 25.55 18.87
C ALA A 252 12.66 24.39 19.62
N GLU A 253 11.33 24.37 19.69
CA GLU A 253 10.56 23.26 20.28
C GLU A 253 10.75 21.96 19.50
N LEU A 254 10.74 22.01 18.17
CA LEU A 254 10.99 20.84 17.32
C LEU A 254 12.42 20.33 17.47
N ALA A 255 13.41 21.23 17.53
CA ALA A 255 14.80 20.86 17.75
C ALA A 255 15.02 20.24 19.14
N ALA A 256 14.30 20.70 20.16
CA ALA A 256 14.34 20.13 21.50
C ALA A 256 13.72 18.73 21.56
N LYS A 257 12.65 18.48 20.79
CA LYS A 257 11.99 17.17 20.66
C LYS A 257 12.74 16.19 19.75
N ARG A 258 13.68 16.67 18.93
CA ARG A 258 14.46 15.81 18.04
C ARG A 258 15.42 14.94 18.85
N ASP A 259 15.43 13.64 18.56
CA ASP A 259 16.41 12.72 19.09
C ASP A 259 17.83 13.18 18.71
N LYS A 260 18.63 13.44 19.74
CA LYS A 260 20.03 13.87 19.64
C LYS A 260 21.01 12.70 19.60
N SER A 261 20.50 11.47 19.59
CA SER A 261 21.33 10.29 19.38
C SER A 261 22.02 10.41 18.02
N ALA A 262 23.28 9.97 17.96
CA ALA A 262 23.97 9.85 16.70
C ALA A 262 23.20 8.84 15.84
N THR A 263 22.75 9.26 14.67
CA THR A 263 22.21 8.38 13.63
C THR A 263 23.31 8.20 12.59
N PRO A 264 23.84 6.99 12.36
CA PRO A 264 23.38 5.69 12.88
C PRO A 264 23.81 5.42 14.33
N PRO A 265 23.04 4.61 15.08
CA PRO A 265 23.37 4.22 16.45
C PRO A 265 24.73 3.52 16.51
N PRO A 266 25.44 3.56 17.66
CA PRO A 266 26.69 2.84 17.82
C PRO A 266 26.49 1.34 17.57
N GLU A 267 27.51 0.67 17.06
CA GLU A 267 27.45 -0.78 16.79
C GLU A 267 27.24 -1.56 18.10
N THR A 268 26.01 -2.01 18.34
CA THR A 268 25.67 -2.87 19.47
C THR A 268 25.73 -4.33 19.02
N HIS A 269 26.64 -5.11 19.60
CA HIS A 269 26.78 -6.53 19.31
C HIS A 269 26.06 -7.39 20.36
N TYR A 270 25.67 -8.60 19.95
CA TYR A 270 25.09 -9.60 20.84
C TYR A 270 26.09 -9.99 21.94
N ASN A 271 25.61 -10.02 23.19
CA ASN A 271 26.39 -10.49 24.33
C ASN A 271 25.71 -11.72 24.94
N ALA A 272 26.44 -12.84 24.87
CA ALA A 272 25.97 -14.16 25.28
C ALA A 272 25.72 -14.30 26.78
N SER A 273 26.27 -13.42 27.62
CA SER A 273 26.04 -13.44 29.07
C SER A 273 24.61 -13.02 29.46
N TYR A 274 23.88 -12.35 28.57
CA TYR A 274 22.49 -11.92 28.84
C TYR A 274 21.46 -13.04 28.69
N GLU A 275 21.78 -14.16 28.04
CA GLU A 275 20.84 -15.23 27.78
C GLU A 275 21.41 -16.61 28.11
N ILE A 276 20.62 -17.45 28.78
CA ILE A 276 21.01 -18.83 29.11
C ILE A 276 20.55 -19.77 27.98
N ARG A 277 21.03 -19.55 26.76
CA ARG A 277 20.76 -20.42 25.59
C ARG A 277 21.85 -21.47 25.36
N ASN A 278 22.95 -21.42 26.11
CA ASN A 278 24.15 -22.22 25.88
C ASN A 278 24.08 -23.64 26.47
N ARG A 279 22.89 -24.15 26.79
CA ARG A 279 22.74 -25.49 27.36
C ARG A 279 22.75 -26.53 26.23
N GLY A 280 23.91 -27.15 26.00
CA GLY A 280 24.03 -28.37 25.17
C GLY A 280 24.70 -28.20 23.81
N THR A 281 25.14 -27.00 23.43
CA THR A 281 25.91 -26.76 22.21
C THR A 281 27.23 -26.05 22.54
N GLY A 282 28.31 -26.42 21.85
CA GLY A 282 29.61 -25.76 21.99
C GLY A 282 29.54 -24.33 21.46
N PHE A 283 29.31 -23.38 22.34
CA PHE A 283 29.13 -21.97 22.00
C PHE A 283 30.43 -21.17 22.23
N TYR A 284 30.85 -20.39 21.25
CA TYR A 284 32.00 -19.47 21.34
C TYR A 284 31.51 -18.04 21.60
N ALA A 285 31.83 -17.49 22.77
CA ALA A 285 31.44 -16.14 23.15
C ALA A 285 32.50 -15.12 22.71
N PHE A 286 32.12 -14.19 21.83
CA PHE A 286 33.01 -13.10 21.43
C PHE A 286 33.16 -12.04 22.53
N SER A 287 34.35 -11.45 22.63
CA SER A 287 34.61 -10.31 23.51
C SER A 287 33.69 -9.13 23.20
N GLY A 288 33.35 -8.34 24.22
CA GLY A 288 32.59 -7.10 24.09
C GLY A 288 33.32 -6.04 23.26
N ASP A 289 34.64 -6.02 23.35
CA ASP A 289 35.52 -5.02 22.74
C ASP A 289 35.66 -5.24 21.23
N ALA A 290 35.51 -4.17 20.44
CA ALA A 290 35.49 -4.26 18.98
C ALA A 290 36.80 -4.80 18.38
N GLN A 291 37.96 -4.43 18.97
CA GLN A 291 39.27 -4.88 18.49
C GLN A 291 39.48 -6.37 18.76
N LEU A 292 39.28 -6.81 20.00
CA LEU A 292 39.42 -8.22 20.37
C LEU A 292 38.43 -9.10 19.62
N ARG A 293 37.16 -8.66 19.47
CA ARG A 293 36.16 -9.36 18.67
C ARG A 293 36.62 -9.53 17.22
N LYS A 294 37.24 -8.51 16.63
CA LYS A 294 37.75 -8.57 15.26
C LYS A 294 38.87 -9.61 15.12
N GLU A 295 39.81 -9.62 16.06
CA GLU A 295 40.89 -10.61 16.10
C GLU A 295 40.35 -12.04 16.28
N GLU A 296 39.36 -12.22 17.16
CA GLU A 296 38.66 -13.49 17.37
C GLU A 296 37.95 -13.95 16.09
N MET A 297 37.26 -13.04 15.39
CA MET A 297 36.61 -13.32 14.10
C MET A 297 37.61 -13.70 13.01
N GLU A 298 38.75 -13.00 12.94
CA GLU A 298 39.81 -13.31 11.98
C GLU A 298 40.46 -14.66 12.27
N SER A 299 40.67 -15.01 13.53
CA SER A 299 41.22 -16.32 13.91
C SER A 299 40.26 -17.46 13.56
N LEU A 300 38.95 -17.31 13.83
CA LEU A 300 37.94 -18.29 13.43
C LEU A 300 37.81 -18.42 11.90
N ALA A 301 37.92 -17.31 11.16
CA ALA A 301 37.92 -17.35 9.70
C ALA A 301 39.11 -18.14 9.14
N LYS A 302 40.30 -17.99 9.75
CA LYS A 302 41.49 -18.78 9.39
C LYS A 302 41.28 -20.27 9.65
N GLN A 303 40.78 -20.63 10.83
CA GLN A 303 40.49 -22.02 11.17
C GLN A 303 39.45 -22.63 10.22
N ARG A 304 38.40 -21.88 9.87
CA ARG A 304 37.42 -22.35 8.86
C ARG A 304 38.07 -22.61 7.52
N ALA A 305 38.87 -21.66 7.02
CA ALA A 305 39.58 -21.82 5.76
C ALA A 305 40.52 -23.04 5.76
N GLU A 306 41.20 -23.32 6.87
CA GLU A 306 42.03 -24.52 7.04
C GLU A 306 41.19 -25.80 7.01
N THR A 307 40.08 -25.86 7.75
CA THR A 307 39.20 -27.03 7.76
C THR A 307 38.53 -27.29 6.42
N GLU A 308 38.14 -26.24 5.70
CA GLU A 308 37.59 -26.34 4.35
C GLU A 308 38.64 -26.83 3.36
N ARG A 309 39.90 -26.38 3.48
CA ARG A 309 41.00 -26.90 2.66
C ARG A 309 41.23 -28.37 2.91
N ILE A 310 41.33 -28.79 4.17
CA ILE A 310 41.52 -30.21 4.54
C ILE A 310 40.34 -31.06 4.06
N ARG A 311 39.11 -30.56 4.16
CA ARG A 311 37.93 -31.29 3.64
C ARG A 311 37.97 -31.44 2.12
N LYS A 312 38.31 -30.37 1.39
CA LYS A 312 38.44 -30.43 -0.07
C LYS A 312 39.58 -31.33 -0.52
N GLU A 313 40.69 -31.36 0.21
CA GLU A 313 41.81 -32.25 -0.07
C GLU A 313 41.39 -33.71 0.13
N LYS A 314 40.73 -34.03 1.25
CA LYS A 314 40.18 -35.38 1.49
C LYS A 314 39.15 -35.80 0.44
N GLU A 315 38.22 -34.91 0.10
CA GLU A 315 37.20 -35.17 -0.92
C GLU A 315 37.87 -35.46 -2.28
N ARG A 316 38.90 -34.69 -2.62
CA ARG A 316 39.70 -34.92 -3.83
C ARG A 316 40.46 -36.26 -3.79
N ASP A 317 41.10 -36.58 -2.67
CA ASP A 317 41.81 -37.85 -2.50
C ASP A 317 40.84 -39.04 -2.61
N GLU A 318 39.66 -38.94 -2.00
CA GLU A 318 38.59 -39.94 -2.09
C GLU A 318 38.07 -40.09 -3.54
N GLU A 319 37.87 -38.98 -4.27
CA GLU A 319 37.52 -38.99 -5.69
C GLU A 319 38.60 -39.64 -6.56
N GLU A 320 39.88 -39.31 -6.31
CA GLU A 320 41.02 -39.89 -7.01
C GLU A 320 41.13 -41.41 -6.73
N GLU A 321 40.96 -41.85 -5.48
CA GLU A 321 40.92 -43.27 -5.11
C GLU A 321 39.73 -44.01 -5.73
N GLU A 322 38.54 -43.43 -5.72
CA GLU A 322 37.37 -44.00 -6.39
C GLU A 322 37.59 -44.14 -7.89
N SER A 323 38.16 -43.11 -8.53
CA SER A 323 38.46 -43.14 -9.97
C SER A 323 39.47 -44.23 -10.30
N ARG A 324 40.51 -44.40 -9.46
CA ARG A 324 41.52 -45.46 -9.61
C ARG A 324 40.91 -46.84 -9.42
N LYS A 325 40.02 -47.01 -8.44
CA LYS A 325 39.30 -48.26 -8.20
C LYS A 325 38.36 -48.61 -9.35
N LYS A 326 37.63 -47.62 -9.91
CA LYS A 326 36.78 -47.79 -11.09
C LYS A 326 37.61 -48.24 -12.31
N GLN A 327 38.76 -47.59 -12.56
CA GLN A 327 39.69 -47.98 -13.64
C GLN A 327 40.28 -49.38 -13.43
N ALA A 328 40.66 -49.74 -12.20
CA ALA A 328 41.20 -51.06 -11.87
C ALA A 328 40.17 -52.19 -11.95
N SER A 329 38.88 -51.90 -11.74
CA SER A 329 37.78 -52.88 -11.90
C SER A 329 37.31 -53.08 -13.35
N ALA A 330 37.66 -52.17 -14.25
CA ALA A 330 37.32 -52.26 -15.67
C ALA A 330 37.91 -53.48 -16.41
N PRO A 331 39.19 -53.90 -16.22
CA PRO A 331 39.75 -55.07 -16.91
C PRO A 331 39.15 -56.41 -16.47
N ASP A 332 38.69 -56.55 -15.23
CA ASP A 332 38.10 -57.80 -14.73
C ASP A 332 36.73 -58.10 -15.38
N ASN A 333 35.95 -57.06 -15.68
CA ASN A 333 34.65 -57.22 -16.34
C ASN A 333 34.80 -57.63 -17.82
N VAL A 334 35.88 -57.21 -18.48
CA VAL A 334 36.18 -57.60 -19.87
C VAL A 334 36.67 -59.05 -19.95
N GLN A 335 37.45 -59.52 -18.96
CA GLN A 335 37.90 -60.91 -18.90
C GLN A 335 36.76 -61.87 -18.59
N GLY A 336 35.84 -61.51 -17.68
CA GLY A 336 34.63 -62.28 -17.39
C GLY A 336 33.71 -62.42 -18.61
N ALA A 337 33.45 -61.32 -19.31
CA ALA A 337 32.65 -61.33 -20.54
C ALA A 337 33.28 -62.17 -21.65
N MET A 338 34.60 -62.12 -21.83
CA MET A 338 35.29 -62.95 -22.83
C MET A 338 35.33 -64.43 -22.45
N SER A 339 35.40 -64.79 -21.15
CA SER A 339 35.29 -66.19 -20.73
C SER A 339 33.88 -66.74 -20.91
N ASP A 340 32.86 -65.93 -20.65
CA ASP A 340 31.46 -66.30 -20.83
C ASP A 340 31.14 -66.49 -22.32
N GLU A 341 31.60 -65.59 -23.20
CA GLU A 341 31.47 -65.73 -24.66
C GLU A 341 32.19 -66.98 -25.19
N ARG A 342 33.42 -67.27 -24.74
CA ARG A 342 34.13 -68.49 -25.14
C ARG A 342 33.39 -69.75 -24.70
N SER A 343 32.85 -69.77 -23.48
CA SER A 343 32.06 -70.92 -23.00
C SER A 343 30.77 -71.11 -23.78
N ALA A 344 30.08 -70.03 -24.16
CA ALA A 344 28.87 -70.07 -24.98
C ALA A 344 29.17 -70.58 -26.40
N GLN A 345 30.27 -70.11 -27.01
CA GLN A 345 30.69 -70.59 -28.34
C GLN A 345 30.99 -72.08 -28.33
N THR A 346 31.71 -72.58 -27.32
CA THR A 346 32.00 -74.03 -27.21
C THR A 346 30.73 -74.86 -27.07
N LYS A 347 29.74 -74.41 -26.28
CA LYS A 347 28.44 -75.10 -26.16
C LYS A 347 27.70 -75.16 -27.49
N THR A 348 27.62 -74.04 -28.22
CA THR A 348 26.94 -74.03 -29.53
C THR A 348 27.65 -74.87 -30.58
N GLN A 349 28.97 -75.00 -30.52
CA GLN A 349 29.72 -75.90 -31.39
C GLN A 349 29.46 -77.36 -31.04
N THR A 350 29.45 -77.71 -29.74
CA THR A 350 29.12 -79.07 -29.31
C THR A 350 27.68 -79.45 -29.64
N GLU A 351 26.72 -78.52 -29.53
CA GLU A 351 25.33 -78.76 -29.91
C GLU A 351 25.20 -79.01 -31.42
N LYS A 352 25.91 -78.23 -32.26
CA LYS A 352 25.95 -78.46 -33.71
C LYS A 352 26.60 -79.80 -34.08
N GLU A 353 27.70 -80.17 -33.41
CA GLU A 353 28.35 -81.47 -33.63
C GLU A 353 27.44 -82.64 -33.23
N VAL A 354 26.65 -82.47 -32.16
CA VAL A 354 25.64 -83.46 -31.74
C VAL A 354 24.47 -83.53 -32.73
N ASP A 355 23.96 -82.40 -33.19
CA ASP A 355 22.86 -82.34 -34.17
C ASP A 355 23.29 -82.91 -35.53
N ASP A 356 24.50 -82.61 -36.01
CA ASP A 356 25.04 -83.19 -37.24
C ASP A 356 25.25 -84.70 -37.10
N PHE A 357 25.67 -85.18 -35.93
CA PHE A 357 25.77 -86.60 -35.64
C PHE A 357 24.39 -87.29 -35.63
N LEU A 358 23.38 -86.68 -35.00
CA LEU A 358 22.01 -87.21 -34.97
C LEU A 358 21.35 -87.22 -36.36
N ASN A 359 21.55 -86.17 -37.16
CA ASN A 359 21.08 -86.11 -38.53
C ASN A 359 21.78 -87.14 -39.43
N SER A 360 23.04 -87.51 -39.14
CA SER A 360 23.74 -88.58 -39.84
C SER A 360 23.23 -89.99 -39.47
N LEU A 361 22.53 -90.12 -38.34
CA LEU A 361 21.96 -91.36 -37.82
C LEU A 361 20.49 -91.56 -38.22
N ASP A 362 19.90 -90.64 -38.98
CA ASP A 362 18.54 -90.76 -39.51
C ASP A 362 18.51 -91.82 -40.64
N ILE A 363 18.47 -93.07 -40.19
CA ILE A 363 18.23 -94.26 -40.98
C ILE A 363 16.80 -94.16 -41.54
N PRO A 364 16.59 -94.30 -42.86
CA PRO A 364 15.25 -94.19 -43.44
C PRO A 364 14.32 -95.22 -42.80
N SER A 365 13.27 -94.71 -42.14
CA SER A 365 12.18 -95.53 -41.61
C SER A 365 11.63 -96.40 -42.73
N GLY A 366 11.84 -97.72 -42.59
CA GLY A 366 11.25 -98.73 -43.45
C GLY A 366 9.73 -98.59 -43.51
N PRO A 367 9.10 -99.10 -44.58
CA PRO A 367 7.70 -98.83 -44.89
C PRO A 367 6.80 -99.27 -43.75
N SER A 368 5.91 -98.35 -43.34
CA SER A 368 4.81 -98.61 -42.42
C SER A 368 3.89 -99.70 -43.02
N GLY A 369 4.07 -100.93 -42.58
CA GLY A 369 2.98 -101.88 -42.41
C GLY A 369 2.67 -101.95 -40.92
N GLY A 370 1.42 -101.67 -40.53
CA GLY A 370 0.99 -101.70 -39.12
C GLY A 370 0.18 -100.48 -38.73
#